data_AF-A0A416AAV6-F1
#
_entry.id   AF-A0A416AAV6-F1
#
_cell.length_a   1.000
_cell.length_b   1.000
_cell.length_c   1.000
_cell.angle_alpha   90.00
_cell.angle_beta   90.00
_cell.angle_gamma   90.00
#
_symmetry.space_group_name_H-M   'P 1'
#
loop_
_entity.id
_entity.type
_entity.pdbx_description
1 polymer ?
#
loop_
_entity_poly.entity_id
_entity_poly.type
_entity_poly.pdbx_seq_one_letter_code
_entity_poly.pdbx_strand_id
1 'polypeptide(L)'
;MKTDELNSRHITAEEGKVFRRISDQVMFGKEIYLGYTYYLNGEKLEVPLLELPEHFEEIDAPVEDEVILDEVTELLPDEPVEQLPDEELADEPDQPQKVTLSDYRALEEKVAKMMELLGIN
;
A
#
# COMPACT_ATOMS: atom_id res chain seq x y z
N MET A 1 -7.21 -14.40 -19.84
CA MET A 1 -6.19 -14.77 -18.80
C MET A 1 -5.06 -15.61 -19.37
N LYS A 2 -3.81 -15.27 -19.02
CA LYS A 2 -2.62 -16.08 -19.30
C LYS A 2 -1.90 -16.44 -17.99
N THR A 3 -1.43 -17.68 -17.89
CA THR A 3 -0.56 -18.14 -16.80
C THR A 3 0.87 -18.23 -17.33
N ASP A 4 1.83 -17.77 -16.55
CA ASP A 4 3.25 -17.84 -16.91
C ASP A 4 3.75 -19.30 -16.92
N GLU A 5 4.41 -19.70 -18.01
CA GLU A 5 4.94 -21.06 -18.19
C GLU A 5 6.17 -21.33 -17.29
N LEU A 6 6.91 -20.29 -16.90
CA LEU A 6 8.08 -20.38 -16.04
C LEU A 6 7.71 -20.31 -14.56
N ASN A 7 6.57 -19.70 -14.23
CA ASN A 7 6.09 -19.54 -12.88
C ASN A 7 4.58 -19.73 -12.81
N SER A 8 4.15 -20.95 -12.45
CA SER A 8 2.73 -21.31 -12.34
C SER A 8 1.95 -20.51 -11.27
N ARG A 9 2.61 -19.64 -10.50
CA ARG A 9 1.98 -18.73 -9.52
C ARG A 9 1.84 -17.30 -10.04
N HIS A 10 2.14 -17.02 -11.30
CA HIS A 10 2.00 -15.69 -11.89
C HIS A 10 0.94 -15.74 -12.99
N ILE A 11 -0.06 -14.87 -12.89
CA ILE A 11 -1.10 -14.73 -13.93
C ILE A 11 -1.21 -13.27 -14.38
N THR A 12 -1.49 -13.11 -15.67
CA THR A 12 -1.60 -11.81 -16.34
C THR A 12 -2.96 -11.70 -17.04
N ALA A 13 -3.61 -10.56 -16.84
CA ALA A 13 -4.89 -10.24 -17.43
C ALA A 13 -4.74 -9.95 -18.93
N GLU A 14 -5.85 -10.04 -19.67
CA GLU A 14 -5.90 -9.56 -21.05
C GLU A 14 -5.74 -8.03 -21.14
N GLU A 15 -5.37 -7.54 -22.32
CA GLU A 15 -5.20 -6.11 -22.57
C GLU A 15 -6.49 -5.33 -22.24
N GLY A 16 -6.35 -4.25 -21.49
CA GLY A 16 -7.48 -3.43 -21.03
C GLY A 16 -8.27 -4.02 -19.86
N LYS A 17 -7.86 -5.17 -19.30
CA LYS A 17 -8.52 -5.80 -18.14
C LYS A 17 -7.65 -5.80 -16.89
N VAL A 18 -8.29 -6.00 -15.75
CA VAL A 18 -7.69 -6.15 -14.43
C VAL A 18 -8.33 -7.33 -13.69
N PHE A 19 -7.68 -7.82 -12.64
CA PHE A 19 -8.22 -8.90 -11.84
C PHE A 19 -9.10 -8.38 -10.69
N ARG A 20 -10.18 -9.12 -10.41
CA ARG A 20 -10.98 -8.97 -9.20
C ARG A 20 -11.07 -10.31 -8.49
N ARG A 21 -10.88 -10.32 -7.16
CA ARG A 21 -11.03 -11.54 -6.37
C ARG A 21 -12.51 -11.79 -6.09
N ILE A 22 -13.00 -12.98 -6.44
CA ILE A 22 -14.44 -13.31 -6.42
C ILE A 22 -14.99 -13.28 -4.99
N SER A 23 -14.22 -13.74 -4.01
CA SER A 23 -14.67 -13.91 -2.62
C SER A 23 -15.06 -12.60 -1.91
N ASP A 24 -14.35 -11.51 -2.19
CA ASP A 24 -14.52 -10.23 -1.49
C ASP A 24 -14.49 -9.02 -2.40
N GLN A 25 -14.51 -9.24 -3.72
CA GLN A 25 -14.60 -8.20 -4.74
C GLN A 25 -13.43 -7.20 -4.73
N VAL A 26 -12.31 -7.55 -4.08
CA VAL A 26 -11.12 -6.72 -4.05
C VAL A 26 -10.52 -6.62 -5.45
N MET A 27 -10.21 -5.38 -5.85
CA MET A 27 -9.60 -5.04 -7.13
C MET A 27 -8.09 -5.19 -7.07
N PHE A 28 -7.53 -5.85 -8.07
CA PHE A 28 -6.11 -6.03 -8.28
C PHE A 28 -5.69 -5.42 -9.63
N GLY A 29 -4.40 -5.36 -9.90
CA GLY A 29 -3.87 -4.84 -11.16
C GLY A 29 -3.99 -5.83 -12.32
N LYS A 30 -3.22 -5.56 -13.38
CA LYS A 30 -3.11 -6.40 -14.59
C LYS A 30 -2.37 -7.72 -14.35
N GLU A 31 -1.53 -7.77 -13.33
CA GLU A 31 -0.69 -8.91 -13.01
C GLU A 31 -0.80 -9.21 -11.52
N ILE A 32 -0.92 -10.48 -11.15
CA ILE A 32 -0.93 -10.93 -9.76
C ILE A 32 -0.04 -12.15 -9.56
N TYR A 33 0.59 -12.20 -8.39
CA TYR A 33 1.34 -13.36 -7.92
C TYR A 33 0.51 -14.09 -6.86
N LEU A 34 0.12 -15.31 -7.18
CA LEU A 34 -0.71 -16.16 -6.34
C LEU A 34 0.07 -16.60 -5.10
N GLY A 35 -0.49 -16.35 -3.92
CA GLY A 35 0.15 -16.63 -2.65
C GLY A 35 -0.81 -17.23 -1.62
N TYR A 36 -0.42 -17.15 -0.35
CA TYR A 36 -1.37 -17.38 0.73
C TYR A 36 -2.01 -16.05 1.11
N THR A 37 -3.34 -15.99 1.08
CA THR A 37 -4.08 -14.89 1.70
C THR A 37 -4.38 -15.22 3.16
N TYR A 38 -4.22 -14.21 4.01
CA TYR A 38 -4.51 -14.29 5.45
C TYR A 38 -5.80 -13.53 5.80
N TYR A 39 -6.34 -12.77 4.85
CA TYR A 39 -7.50 -11.90 5.04
C TYR A 39 -8.45 -11.99 3.84
N LEU A 40 -9.74 -12.07 4.12
CA LEU A 40 -10.81 -11.97 3.14
C LEU A 40 -11.87 -11.01 3.70
N ASN A 41 -12.38 -10.09 2.87
CA ASN A 41 -13.40 -9.11 3.30
C ASN A 41 -13.00 -8.31 4.56
N GLY A 42 -11.70 -8.06 4.74
CA GLY A 42 -11.16 -7.37 5.92
C GLY A 42 -11.04 -8.23 7.18
N GLU A 43 -11.49 -9.49 7.15
CA GLU A 43 -11.43 -10.41 8.30
C GLU A 43 -10.23 -11.36 8.21
N LYS A 44 -9.58 -11.61 9.35
CA LYS A 44 -8.45 -12.54 9.43
C LYS A 44 -8.96 -13.98 9.38
N LEU A 45 -8.38 -14.78 8.48
CA LEU A 45 -8.68 -16.21 8.40
C LEU A 45 -7.99 -16.98 9.53
N GLU A 46 -8.68 -17.97 10.10
CA GLU A 46 -8.07 -18.91 11.06
C GLU A 46 -6.94 -19.72 10.42
N VAL A 47 -7.14 -20.12 9.16
CA VAL A 47 -6.15 -20.84 8.35
C VAL A 47 -5.93 -20.06 7.05
N PRO A 48 -4.67 -19.73 6.70
CA PRO A 48 -4.37 -19.04 5.45
C PRO A 48 -4.82 -19.86 4.23
N LEU A 49 -5.43 -19.19 3.25
CA LEU A 49 -5.93 -19.81 2.04
C LEU A 49 -4.91 -19.65 0.91
N LEU A 50 -4.54 -20.75 0.25
CA LEU A 50 -3.73 -20.68 -0.96
C LEU A 50 -4.59 -20.17 -2.12
N GLU A 51 -4.22 -19.05 -2.70
CA GLU A 51 -4.90 -18.48 -3.85
C GLU A 51 -4.58 -19.24 -5.14
N LEU A 52 -5.62 -19.48 -5.94
CA LEU A 52 -5.56 -20.15 -7.23
C LEU A 52 -6.10 -19.18 -8.30
N PRO A 53 -5.77 -19.37 -9.60
CA PRO A 53 -6.30 -18.54 -10.67
C PRO A 53 -7.84 -18.47 -10.67
N GLU A 54 -8.50 -19.57 -10.28
CA GLU A 54 -9.96 -19.71 -10.19
C GLU A 54 -10.63 -18.78 -9.17
N HIS A 55 -9.87 -18.20 -8.24
CA HIS A 55 -10.40 -17.24 -7.27
C HIS A 55 -10.52 -15.82 -7.84
N PHE A 56 -10.06 -15.61 -9.07
CA PHE A 56 -10.03 -14.31 -9.72
C PHE A 56 -10.82 -14.34 -11.02
N GLU A 57 -11.48 -13.23 -11.30
CA GLU A 57 -12.12 -12.96 -12.59
C GLU A 57 -11.45 -11.74 -13.24
N GLU A 58 -11.45 -11.70 -14.57
CA GLU A 58 -11.01 -10.52 -15.32
C GLU A 58 -12.20 -9.58 -15.53
N ILE A 59 -12.02 -8.32 -15.19
CA ILE A 59 -12.99 -7.26 -15.49
C ILE A 59 -12.31 -6.15 -16.29
N ASP A 60 -13.09 -5.37 -17.02
CA ASP A 60 -12.56 -4.22 -17.75
C ASP A 60 -11.92 -3.23 -16.77
N ALA A 61 -10.72 -2.74 -17.11
CA ALA A 61 -10.04 -1.75 -16.30
C ALA A 61 -10.92 -0.51 -16.16
N PRO A 62 -11.07 0.07 -14.95
CA PRO A 62 -11.75 1.34 -14.82
C PRO A 62 -11.01 2.36 -15.68
N VAL A 63 -11.77 3.10 -16.49
CA VAL A 63 -11.21 4.24 -17.22
C VAL A 63 -10.81 5.25 -16.15
N GLU A 64 -9.52 5.53 -16.05
CA GLU A 64 -9.07 6.73 -15.34
C GLU A 64 -9.61 7.89 -16.15
N ASP A 65 -10.75 8.44 -15.73
CA ASP A 65 -11.14 9.78 -16.16
C ASP A 65 -9.97 10.66 -15.76
N GLU A 66 -9.16 11.10 -16.73
CA GLU A 66 -8.21 12.18 -16.52
C GLU A 66 -9.04 13.32 -15.96
N VAL A 67 -8.93 13.56 -14.64
CA VAL A 67 -9.53 14.73 -14.01
C VAL A 67 -8.73 15.91 -14.53
N ILE A 68 -9.09 16.39 -15.71
CA ILE A 68 -8.62 17.68 -16.18
C ILE A 68 -9.27 18.69 -15.25
N LEU A 69 -8.50 19.20 -14.29
CA LEU A 69 -8.87 20.31 -13.41
C LEU A 69 -8.95 21.62 -14.24
N ASP A 70 -9.74 21.63 -15.32
CA ASP A 70 -9.78 22.72 -16.30
C ASP A 70 -10.87 23.76 -16.02
N GLU A 71 -11.51 23.71 -14.86
CA GLU A 71 -12.38 24.78 -14.42
C GLU A 71 -11.88 25.30 -13.08
N VAL A 72 -11.37 26.54 -13.10
CA VAL A 72 -11.20 27.35 -11.90
C VAL A 72 -12.57 27.38 -11.22
N THR A 73 -12.78 26.49 -10.26
CA THR A 73 -14.01 26.49 -9.48
C THR A 73 -13.98 27.82 -8.73
N GLU A 74 -14.83 28.77 -9.15
CA GLU A 74 -15.01 30.00 -8.39
C GLU A 74 -15.46 29.58 -6.99
N LEU A 75 -14.61 29.79 -6.00
CA LEU A 75 -14.95 29.63 -4.60
C LEU A 75 -16.14 30.54 -4.33
N LEU A 76 -17.34 29.96 -4.29
CA LEU A 76 -18.52 30.65 -3.81
C LEU A 76 -18.21 31.10 -2.36
N PRO A 77 -18.54 32.34 -1.99
CA PRO A 77 -18.29 32.82 -0.63
C PRO A 77 -18.92 31.85 0.38
N ASP A 78 -18.12 31.50 1.40
CA ASP A 78 -18.41 30.48 2.39
C ASP A 78 -19.88 30.50 2.85
N GLU A 79 -20.64 29.49 2.45
CA GLU A 79 -21.81 29.06 3.24
C GLU A 79 -21.30 28.78 4.66
N PRO A 80 -22.01 29.18 5.73
CA PRO A 80 -21.58 28.90 7.09
C PRO A 80 -21.51 27.37 7.26
N VAL A 81 -20.30 26.83 7.18
CA VAL A 81 -20.02 25.43 7.43
C VAL A 81 -20.47 25.16 8.86
N GLU A 82 -21.49 24.33 9.05
CA GLU A 82 -21.80 23.82 10.38
C GLU A 82 -20.53 23.13 10.89
N GLN A 83 -19.93 23.72 11.92
CA GLN A 83 -18.80 23.11 12.61
C GLN A 83 -19.28 21.75 13.13
N LEU A 84 -18.84 20.69 12.46
CA LEU A 84 -18.81 19.37 13.07
C LEU A 84 -18.05 19.51 14.40
N PRO A 85 -18.53 18.94 15.50
CA PRO A 85 -17.80 19.00 16.75
C PRO A 85 -16.40 18.46 16.51
N ASP A 86 -15.39 19.16 17.03
CA ASP A 86 -14.01 18.69 17.09
C ASP A 86 -14.02 17.38 17.89
N GLU A 87 -14.19 16.24 17.22
CA GLU A 87 -13.75 14.99 17.79
C GLU A 87 -12.24 15.13 17.92
N GLU A 88 -11.77 15.25 19.17
CA GLU A 88 -10.36 15.13 19.49
C GLU A 88 -9.87 13.81 18.90
N LEU A 89 -9.22 13.87 17.74
CA LEU A 89 -8.42 12.80 17.20
C LEU A 89 -7.23 12.61 18.15
N ALA A 90 -7.49 11.92 19.26
CA ALA A 90 -6.47 11.47 20.18
C ALA A 90 -5.73 10.29 19.54
N ASP A 91 -4.83 10.62 18.62
CA ASP A 91 -3.57 9.91 18.36
C ASP A 91 -2.84 10.66 17.24
N GLU A 92 -2.09 11.72 17.62
CA GLU A 92 -1.01 12.17 16.74
C GLU A 92 -0.05 10.99 16.55
N PRO A 93 0.26 10.57 15.31
CA PRO A 93 1.26 9.54 15.09
C PRO A 93 2.59 10.01 15.67
N ASP A 94 3.20 9.16 16.52
CA ASP A 94 4.44 9.41 17.23
C ASP A 94 5.48 10.02 16.27
N GLN A 95 5.74 11.33 16.40
CA GLN A 95 6.61 12.02 15.46
C GLN A 95 7.97 11.33 15.48
N PRO A 96 8.54 10.95 14.31
CA PRO A 96 9.82 10.25 14.29
C PRO A 96 10.86 11.08 15.02
N GLN A 97 11.64 10.44 15.90
CA GLN A 97 12.64 11.12 16.72
C GLN A 97 13.56 11.96 15.82
N LYS A 98 13.62 13.26 16.10
CA LYS A 98 14.46 14.19 15.36
C LYS A 98 15.92 13.94 15.72
N VAL A 99 16.63 13.19 14.88
CA VAL A 99 18.06 12.94 15.05
C VAL A 99 18.85 14.15 14.55
N THR A 100 19.76 14.67 15.37
CA THR A 100 20.61 15.82 15.04
C THR A 100 21.97 15.36 14.49
N LEU A 101 22.68 16.26 13.77
CA LEU A 101 24.04 15.97 13.29
C LEU A 101 25.02 15.65 14.43
N SER A 102 24.81 16.19 15.64
CA SER A 102 25.58 15.82 16.83
C SER A 102 25.36 14.38 17.24
N ASP A 103 24.13 13.86 17.14
CA ASP A 103 23.82 12.47 17.47
C ASP A 103 24.51 11.50 16.51
N TYR A 104 24.56 11.86 15.22
CA TYR A 104 25.31 11.09 14.22
C TYR A 104 26.81 11.04 14.51
N ARG A 105 27.44 12.17 14.83
CA ARG A 105 28.88 12.21 15.17
C ARG A 105 29.21 11.38 16.42
N ALA A 106 28.36 11.47 17.45
CA ALA A 106 28.51 10.67 18.66
C ALA A 106 28.36 9.16 18.38
N LEU A 107 27.53 8.79 17.39
CA LEU A 107 27.39 7.41 16.95
C LEU A 107 28.63 6.93 16.18
N GLU A 108 29.16 7.75 15.27
CA GLU A 108 30.40 7.45 14.53
C GLU A 108 31.58 7.18 15.47
N GLU A 109 31.75 7.99 16.52
CA GLU A 109 32.80 7.78 17.53
C GLU A 109 32.63 6.46 18.29
N LYS A 110 31.38 6.11 18.65
CA LYS A 110 31.07 4.83 19.31
C LYS A 110 31.36 3.64 18.40
N VAL A 111 30.99 3.74 17.12
CA VAL A 111 31.24 2.70 16.12
C VAL A 111 32.73 2.53 15.88
N ALA A 112 33.49 3.63 15.73
CA ALA A 112 34.94 3.58 15.57
C ALA A 112 35.62 2.90 16.77
N LYS A 113 35.22 3.24 17.99
CA LYS A 113 35.74 2.59 19.21
C LYS A 113 35.38 1.11 19.28
N MET A 114 34.19 0.73 18.80
CA MET A 114 33.76 -0.66 18.74
C MET A 114 34.56 -1.45 17.69
N MET A 115 34.82 -0.86 16.52
CA MET A 115 35.66 -1.46 15.47
C MET A 115 37.10 -1.69 15.95
N GLU A 116 37.68 -0.72 16.66
CA GLU A 116 39.00 -0.84 17.28
C GLU A 116 39.04 -2.00 18.30
N LEU A 117 38.04 -2.09 19.18
CA LEU A 117 37.94 -3.19 20.16
C LEU A 117 37.77 -4.57 19.51
N LEU A 118 37.14 -4.62 18.34
CA LEU A 118 36.97 -5.85 17.56
C LEU A 118 38.17 -6.15 16.65
N GLY A 119 39.19 -5.28 16.62
CA GLY A 119 40.37 -5.43 15.75
C GLY A 119 40.05 -5.31 14.26
N ILE A 120 38.92 -4.68 13.93
CA ILE A 120 38.47 -4.44 12.56
C ILE A 120 38.98 -3.06 12.18
N ASN A 121 40.15 -3.01 11.53
CA ASN A 121 40.72 -1.79 10.96
C ASN A 121 40.19 -1.52 9.56
#